data_AF-I0YJU1-F1
#
_entry.id   AF-I0YJU1-F1
#
_cell.length_a   1.000
_cell.length_b   1.000
_cell.length_c   1.000
_cell.angle_alpha   90.00
_cell.angle_beta   90.00
_cell.angle_gamma   90.00
#
_symmetry.space_group_name_H-M   'P 1'
#
loop_
_entity.id
_entity.type
_entity.pdbx_description
1 polymer ?
#
loop_
_entity_poly.entity_id
_entity_poly.type
_entity_poly.pdbx_seq_one_letter_code
_entity_poly.pdbx_strand_id
1 'polypeptide(L)'
;MSIRASVTERTEEVPLADLQVMLEDAVRQEDYQAAAELRDELMYAPAWHQYHPHLIQVHVLQAMNDIWGQGEHVQCIHPAAACIAGRQNVMESWRVILRGAPMTISLEDVRVYAGDAAAYVTCIEVMDAGDSRGRDSDKEN
;
A
#
# COMPACT_ATOMS: atom_id res chain seq x y z
N MET A 1 -31.69 -0.60 -5.49
CA MET A 1 -31.19 0.54 -6.28
C MET A 1 -29.75 0.27 -6.61
N SER A 2 -29.46 -0.04 -7.87
CA SER A 2 -28.13 -0.38 -8.38
C SER A 2 -27.52 0.88 -8.98
N ILE A 3 -26.37 1.33 -8.48
CA ILE A 3 -25.60 2.41 -9.11
C ILE A 3 -24.54 1.73 -9.96
N ARG A 4 -24.77 1.72 -11.27
CA ARG A 4 -23.77 1.39 -12.28
C ARG A 4 -22.83 2.57 -12.47
N ALA A 5 -21.57 2.22 -12.70
CA ALA A 5 -20.42 3.05 -12.98
C ALA A 5 -20.66 4.15 -14.04
N SER A 6 -19.96 5.27 -13.84
CA SER A 6 -19.52 6.16 -14.91
C SER A 6 -18.19 6.80 -14.49
N VAL A 7 -17.08 6.08 -14.70
CA VAL A 7 -15.76 6.70 -14.79
C VAL A 7 -15.52 6.91 -16.28
N THR A 8 -15.81 8.13 -16.72
CA THR A 8 -15.64 8.60 -18.08
C THR A 8 -14.15 8.76 -18.38
N GLU A 9 -13.70 8.08 -19.43
CA GLU A 9 -12.56 8.37 -20.33
C GLU A 9 -11.48 9.36 -19.83
N ARG A 10 -10.33 8.82 -19.40
CA ARG A 10 -9.03 9.47 -19.60
C ARG A 10 -8.28 8.68 -20.67
N THR A 11 -8.52 9.04 -21.93
CA THR A 11 -7.82 8.51 -23.11
C THR A 11 -6.65 9.41 -23.45
N GLU A 12 -5.51 9.13 -22.84
CA GLU A 12 -4.13 9.27 -23.34
C GLU A 12 -3.23 9.03 -22.12
N GLU A 13 -2.65 7.82 -22.00
CA GLU A 13 -1.61 7.57 -20.99
C GLU A 13 -0.41 8.42 -21.36
N VAL A 14 -0.24 9.58 -20.70
CA VAL A 14 0.97 10.38 -20.80
C VAL A 14 2.14 9.47 -20.42
N PRO A 15 3.15 9.28 -21.28
CA PRO A 15 4.30 8.44 -20.98
C PRO A 15 4.94 8.85 -19.65
N LEU A 16 5.37 7.87 -18.85
CA LEU A 16 6.00 8.13 -17.54
C LEU A 16 7.13 9.17 -17.63
N ALA A 17 7.91 9.12 -18.71
CA ALA A 17 9.01 10.06 -18.97
C ALA A 17 8.50 11.51 -19.15
N ASP A 18 7.36 11.69 -19.80
CA ASP A 18 6.78 13.01 -20.02
C ASP A 18 6.22 13.58 -18.71
N LEU A 19 5.57 12.75 -17.88
CA LEU A 19 5.13 13.14 -16.53
C LEU A 19 6.30 13.55 -15.63
N GLN A 20 7.44 12.85 -15.72
CA GLN A 20 8.66 13.23 -14.98
C GLN A 20 9.20 14.59 -15.43
N VAL A 21 9.30 14.83 -16.74
CA VAL A 21 9.75 16.11 -17.29
C VAL A 21 8.80 17.24 -16.89
N MET A 22 7.49 17.01 -16.97
CA MET A 22 6.48 17.99 -16.56
C MET A 22 6.61 18.32 -15.06
N LEU A 23 6.86 17.32 -14.21
CA LEU A 23 7.07 17.54 -12.77
C LEU A 23 8.32 18.39 -12.52
N GLU A 24 9.45 18.05 -13.14
CA GLU A 24 10.70 18.81 -13.02
C GLU A 24 10.54 20.26 -13.48
N ASP A 25 9.82 20.47 -14.58
CA ASP A 25 9.53 21.79 -15.13
C ASP A 25 8.60 22.61 -14.23
N ALA A 26 7.60 21.99 -13.61
CA ALA A 26 6.71 22.64 -12.64
C ALA A 26 7.47 23.06 -11.38
N VAL A 27 8.32 22.19 -10.84
CA VAL A 27 9.20 22.50 -9.70
C VAL A 27 10.16 23.64 -10.04
N ARG A 28 10.76 23.63 -11.23
CA ARG A 28 11.66 24.69 -11.71
C ARG A 28 10.96 26.04 -11.84
N GLN A 29 9.67 26.03 -12.16
CA GLN A 29 8.84 27.24 -12.26
C GLN A 29 8.24 27.66 -10.91
N GLU A 30 8.54 26.94 -9.82
CA GLU A 30 7.95 27.15 -8.50
C GLU A 30 6.41 27.00 -8.49
N ASP A 31 5.85 26.30 -9.47
CA ASP A 31 4.42 25.93 -9.49
C ASP A 31 4.23 24.66 -8.65
N TYR A 32 4.22 24.85 -7.33
CA TYR A 32 4.10 23.75 -6.38
C TYR A 32 2.74 23.06 -6.40
N GLN A 33 1.69 23.72 -6.92
CA GLN A 33 0.39 23.10 -7.06
C GLN A 33 0.41 22.09 -8.22
N ALA A 34 0.85 22.53 -9.41
CA ALA A 34 0.99 21.62 -10.55
C ALA A 34 1.98 20.48 -10.26
N ALA A 35 3.07 20.78 -9.56
CA ALA A 35 4.03 19.77 -9.13
C ALA A 35 3.41 18.71 -8.18
N ALA A 36 2.52 19.12 -7.28
CA ALA A 36 1.84 18.18 -6.39
C ALA A 36 0.90 17.24 -7.16
N GLU A 37 0.13 17.79 -8.11
CA GLU A 37 -0.78 17.00 -8.97
C GLU A 37 -0.01 15.99 -9.82
N LEU A 38 1.08 16.42 -10.47
CA LEU A 38 1.94 15.56 -11.29
C LEU A 38 2.66 14.48 -10.46
N ARG A 39 3.10 14.81 -9.24
CA ARG A 39 3.66 13.83 -8.30
C ARG A 39 2.63 12.76 -7.96
N ASP A 40 1.39 13.16 -7.67
CA ASP A 40 0.34 12.22 -7.30
C ASP A 40 0.01 11.31 -8.48
N GLU A 41 -0.04 11.83 -9.71
CA GLU A 41 -0.20 11.00 -10.92
C GLU A 41 0.95 10.01 -11.13
N LEU A 42 2.20 10.45 -10.97
CA LEU A 42 3.38 9.57 -11.02
C LEU A 42 3.33 8.48 -9.95
N MET A 43 2.86 8.81 -8.75
CA MET A 43 2.75 7.85 -7.63
C MET A 43 1.79 6.70 -7.95
N TYR A 44 0.74 6.90 -8.76
CA TYR A 44 -0.16 5.80 -9.11
C TYR A 44 0.28 5.00 -10.34
N ALA A 45 1.35 5.40 -11.03
CA ALA A 45 1.86 4.70 -12.20
C ALA A 45 2.66 3.43 -11.82
N PRO A 46 2.27 2.22 -12.26
CA PRO A 46 2.99 0.99 -11.93
C PRO A 46 4.46 0.99 -12.39
N ALA A 47 4.75 1.65 -13.52
CA ALA A 47 6.11 1.80 -14.02
C ALA A 47 6.98 2.66 -13.09
N TRP A 48 6.42 3.70 -12.46
CA TRP A 48 7.13 4.50 -11.46
C TRP A 48 7.59 3.66 -10.28
N HIS A 49 6.71 2.78 -9.80
CA HIS A 49 6.96 1.84 -8.72
C HIS A 49 8.09 0.84 -9.00
N GLN A 50 8.23 0.41 -10.25
CA GLN A 50 9.33 -0.45 -10.67
C GLN A 50 10.70 0.24 -10.54
N TYR A 51 10.78 1.53 -10.86
CA TYR A 51 12.04 2.29 -10.81
C TYR A 51 12.32 2.90 -9.43
N HIS A 52 11.29 3.17 -8.61
CA HIS A 52 11.40 3.80 -7.30
C HIS A 52 10.75 2.98 -6.16
N PRO A 53 11.15 1.72 -5.93
CA PRO A 53 10.50 0.85 -4.96
C PRO A 53 10.58 1.35 -3.51
N HIS A 54 11.64 2.10 -3.17
CA HIS A 54 11.82 2.69 -1.84
C HIS A 54 10.76 3.76 -1.53
N LEU A 55 10.27 4.51 -2.54
CA LEU A 55 9.24 5.51 -2.34
C LEU A 55 7.91 4.84 -1.96
N ILE A 56 7.57 3.70 -2.56
CA ILE A 56 6.37 2.94 -2.19
C ILE A 56 6.40 2.60 -0.70
N GLN A 57 7.52 2.08 -0.20
CA GLN A 57 7.64 1.71 1.21
C GLN A 57 7.42 2.91 2.13
N VAL A 58 7.97 4.08 1.78
CA VAL A 58 7.76 5.32 2.53
C VAL A 58 6.28 5.73 2.52
N HIS A 59 5.65 5.75 1.35
CA HIS A 59 4.24 6.16 1.21
C HIS A 59 3.29 5.18 1.90
N VAL A 60 3.54 3.87 1.80
CA VAL A 60 2.75 2.85 2.52
C VAL A 60 2.94 2.99 4.03
N LEU A 61 4.16 3.25 4.52
CA LEU A 61 4.37 3.50 5.95
C LEU A 61 3.69 4.78 6.44
N GLN A 62 3.63 5.82 5.62
CA GLN A 62 2.86 7.04 5.90
C GLN A 62 1.36 6.73 5.94
N ALA A 63 0.83 6.03 4.94
CA ALA A 63 -0.57 5.60 4.93
C ALA A 63 -0.93 4.73 6.16
N MET A 64 -0.05 3.79 6.53
CA MET A 64 -0.19 3.00 7.75
C MET A 64 -0.21 3.90 9.00
N ASN A 65 0.69 4.87 9.07
CA ASN A 65 0.75 5.79 10.21
C ASN A 65 -0.57 6.54 10.40
N ASP A 66 -1.27 6.87 9.32
CA ASP A 66 -2.50 7.66 9.33
C ASP A 66 -3.75 6.83 9.66
N ILE A 67 -3.80 5.56 9.25
CA ILE A 67 -4.95 4.68 9.49
C ILE A 67 -4.88 3.92 10.83
N TRP A 68 -3.67 3.64 11.33
CA TRP A 68 -3.52 2.93 12.60
C TRP A 68 -3.93 3.81 13.78
N GLY A 69 -4.66 3.21 14.73
CA GLY A 69 -5.05 3.86 15.98
C GLY A 69 -3.87 4.35 16.81
N GLN A 70 -4.15 5.07 17.89
CA GLN A 70 -3.14 5.70 18.74
C GLN A 70 -3.04 5.01 20.12
N GLY A 71 -1.83 4.90 20.68
CA GLY A 71 -1.60 4.41 22.05
C GLY A 71 -1.32 2.91 22.22
N GLU A 72 -1.29 2.47 23.48
CA GLU A 72 -0.83 1.12 23.87
C GLU A 72 -1.82 -0.01 23.56
N HIS A 73 -3.10 0.32 23.36
CA HIS A 73 -4.14 -0.66 23.08
C HIS A 73 -4.15 -1.18 21.63
N VAL A 74 -3.34 -0.57 20.75
CA VAL A 74 -3.20 -1.00 19.36
C VAL A 74 -2.52 -2.37 19.30
N GLN A 75 -3.10 -3.29 18.52
CA GLN A 75 -2.63 -4.67 18.43
C GLN A 75 -2.57 -5.15 16.97
N CYS A 76 -1.60 -6.00 16.67
CA CYS A 76 -1.44 -6.62 15.36
C CYS A 76 -1.00 -8.08 15.50
N ILE A 77 -1.54 -8.95 14.65
CA ILE A 77 -1.12 -10.35 14.53
C ILE A 77 -0.80 -10.59 13.05
N HIS A 78 0.47 -10.77 12.74
CA HIS A 78 0.91 -11.23 11.42
C HIS A 78 0.73 -12.75 11.30
N PRO A 79 0.61 -13.30 10.07
CA PRO A 79 0.55 -14.75 9.88
C PRO A 79 1.69 -15.48 10.61
N ALA A 80 1.33 -16.53 11.37
CA ALA A 80 2.26 -17.33 12.17
C ALA A 80 3.07 -16.58 13.27
N ALA A 81 2.72 -15.34 13.61
CA ALA A 81 3.37 -14.57 14.66
C ALA A 81 2.54 -14.50 15.95
N ALA A 82 3.21 -14.19 17.06
CA ALA A 82 2.54 -13.81 18.30
C ALA A 82 1.92 -12.41 18.20
N CYS A 83 0.98 -12.09 19.09
CA CYS A 83 0.37 -10.76 19.17
C CYS A 83 1.41 -9.68 19.52
N ILE A 84 1.43 -8.64 18.71
CA ILE A 84 2.23 -7.43 18.89
C ILE A 84 1.33 -6.36 19.50
N ALA A 85 1.71 -5.84 20.66
CA ALA A 85 0.95 -4.81 21.37
C ALA A 85 1.71 -3.48 21.42
N GLY A 86 0.95 -2.38 21.39
CA GLY A 86 1.42 -1.01 21.41
C GLY A 86 1.74 -0.49 20.01
N ARG A 87 1.25 0.72 19.69
CA ARG A 87 1.39 1.32 18.35
C ARG A 87 2.83 1.34 17.85
N GLN A 88 3.80 1.68 18.71
CA GLN A 88 5.20 1.76 18.30
C GLN A 88 5.71 0.41 17.78
N ASN A 89 5.41 -0.68 18.48
CA ASN A 89 5.82 -2.03 18.09
C ASN A 89 5.08 -2.50 16.83
N VAL A 90 3.78 -2.18 16.72
CA VAL A 90 3.00 -2.47 15.51
C VAL A 90 3.59 -1.76 14.29
N MET A 91 3.87 -0.46 14.38
CA MET A 91 4.48 0.29 13.29
C MET A 91 5.88 -0.22 12.94
N GLU A 92 6.69 -0.64 13.92
CA GLU A 92 8.00 -1.22 13.64
C GLU A 92 7.90 -2.57 12.93
N SER A 93 6.90 -3.39 13.27
CA SER A 93 6.65 -4.66 12.57
C SER A 93 6.37 -4.44 11.08
N TRP A 94 5.58 -3.42 10.73
CA TRP A 94 5.34 -3.04 9.34
C TRP A 94 6.59 -2.54 8.63
N ARG A 95 7.48 -1.78 9.31
CA ARG A 95 8.77 -1.37 8.73
C ARG A 95 9.66 -2.57 8.40
N VAL A 96 9.59 -3.64 9.19
CA VAL A 96 10.34 -4.87 8.92
C VAL A 96 9.74 -5.60 7.72
N ILE A 97 8.41 -5.78 7.68
CA ILE A 97 7.71 -6.48 6.59
C ILE A 97 7.90 -5.77 5.26
N LEU A 98 7.74 -4.45 5.21
CA LEU A 98 7.84 -3.67 3.98
C LEU A 98 9.27 -3.55 3.44
N ARG A 99 10.30 -3.83 4.27
CA ARG A 99 11.69 -3.97 3.81
C ARG A 99 11.96 -5.31 3.11
N GLY A 100 11.05 -6.27 3.21
CA GLY A 100 11.12 -7.55 2.52
C GLY A 100 10.90 -7.45 1.01
N ALA A 101 10.68 -8.59 0.37
CA ALA A 101 10.36 -8.64 -1.05
C ALA A 101 9.04 -7.89 -1.35
N PRO A 102 8.93 -7.21 -2.51
CA PRO A 102 7.67 -6.60 -2.92
C PRO A 102 6.59 -7.67 -2.98
N MET A 103 5.47 -7.39 -2.31
CA MET A 103 4.31 -8.26 -2.27
C MET A 103 3.15 -7.58 -2.98
N THR A 104 2.45 -8.35 -3.80
CA THR A 104 1.16 -7.93 -4.35
C THR A 104 0.08 -8.62 -3.54
N ILE A 105 -0.84 -7.84 -2.97
CA ILE A 105 -1.97 -8.32 -2.19
C ILE A 105 -3.24 -7.93 -2.94
N SER A 106 -4.06 -8.93 -3.28
CA SER A 106 -5.44 -8.72 -3.69
C SER A 106 -6.39 -9.18 -2.58
N LEU A 107 -7.59 -8.59 -2.54
CA LEU A 107 -8.59 -8.88 -1.53
C LEU A 107 -9.76 -9.65 -2.15
N GLU A 108 -10.13 -10.76 -1.51
CA GLU A 108 -11.30 -11.56 -1.83
C GLU A 108 -12.22 -11.72 -0.59
N ASP A 109 -13.47 -12.10 -0.83
CA ASP A 109 -14.49 -12.32 0.23
C ASP A 109 -14.54 -11.20 1.30
N VAL A 110 -14.50 -9.94 0.85
CA VAL A 110 -14.55 -8.79 1.73
C VAL A 110 -15.93 -8.65 2.34
N ARG A 111 -16.00 -8.67 3.68
CA ARG A 111 -17.23 -8.47 4.45
C ARG A 111 -17.01 -7.37 5.47
N VAL A 112 -17.98 -6.47 5.57
CA VAL A 112 -17.93 -5.29 6.45
C VAL A 112 -19.18 -5.25 7.29
N TYR A 113 -18.99 -5.02 8.58
CA TYR A 113 -20.06 -4.76 9.53
C TYR A 113 -19.68 -3.57 10.39
N ALA A 114 -20.51 -2.53 10.37
CA ALA A 114 -20.27 -1.29 11.09
C ALA A 114 -21.40 -1.02 12.08
N GLY A 115 -21.05 -0.63 13.29
CA GLY A 115 -21.92 0.02 14.26
C GLY A 115 -21.52 1.48 14.46
N ASP A 116 -22.14 2.15 15.43
CA ASP A 116 -21.96 3.61 15.62
C ASP A 116 -20.54 4.01 16.05
N ALA A 117 -19.84 3.16 16.79
CA ALA A 117 -18.53 3.46 17.38
C ALA A 117 -17.38 2.58 16.85
N ALA A 118 -17.70 1.47 16.19
CA ALA A 118 -16.71 0.51 15.71
C ALA A 118 -17.22 -0.29 14.51
N ALA A 119 -16.29 -0.79 13.72
CA ALA A 119 -16.58 -1.71 12.62
C ALA A 119 -15.61 -2.90 12.65
N TYR A 120 -16.03 -4.02 12.08
CA TYR A 120 -15.16 -5.15 11.79
C TYR A 120 -15.19 -5.45 10.29
N VAL A 121 -14.00 -5.65 9.75
CA VAL A 121 -13.77 -6.01 8.35
C VAL A 121 -13.07 -7.35 8.34
N THR A 122 -13.57 -8.28 7.54
CA THR A 122 -12.91 -9.56 7.27
C THR A 122 -12.70 -9.68 5.78
N CYS A 123 -11.57 -10.23 5.36
CA CYS A 123 -11.26 -10.51 3.97
C CYS A 123 -10.29 -11.69 3.88
N ILE A 124 -10.15 -12.22 2.68
CA ILE A 124 -9.08 -13.16 2.30
C ILE A 124 -8.03 -12.33 1.56
N GLU A 125 -6.84 -12.24 2.14
CA GLU A 125 -5.67 -11.66 1.48
C GLU A 125 -5.03 -12.73 0.58
N VAL A 126 -5.10 -12.52 -0.73
CA VAL A 126 -4.43 -13.38 -1.71
C VAL A 126 -3.10 -12.73 -2.06
N MET A 127 -2.02 -13.41 -1.72
CA MET A 127 -0.65 -12.94 -1.94
C MET A 127 -0.06 -13.61 -3.17
N ASP A 128 0.39 -12.82 -4.15
CA ASP A 128 1.29 -13.30 -5.20
C ASP A 128 2.73 -13.04 -4.77
N ALA A 129 3.24 -13.95 -3.94
CA ALA A 129 4.62 -13.91 -3.51
C ALA A 129 5.45 -14.62 -4.60
N GLY A 130 6.00 -13.86 -5.54
CA GLY A 130 6.94 -14.40 -6.53
C GLY A 130 7.94 -15.34 -5.86
N ASP A 131 7.99 -16.58 -6.35
CA ASP A 131 8.79 -17.73 -5.91
C ASP A 131 9.46 -17.61 -4.53
N SER A 132 8.65 -17.56 -3.47
CA SER A 132 9.11 -17.89 -2.13
C SER A 132 8.72 -19.34 -1.83
N ARG A 133 9.31 -20.28 -2.56
CA ARG A 133 9.34 -21.68 -2.10
C ARG A 133 9.99 -21.71 -0.73
N GLY A 134 9.15 -21.89 0.29
CA GLY A 134 9.57 -22.33 1.60
C GLY A 134 10.45 -23.56 1.44
N ARG A 135 11.63 -23.52 2.05
CA ARG A 135 12.48 -24.68 2.23
C ARG A 135 11.74 -25.60 3.21
N ASP A 136 10.89 -26.48 2.69
CA ASP A 136 10.39 -27.61 3.44
C ASP A 136 11.60 -28.47 3.80
N SER A 137 11.99 -28.41 5.07
CA SER A 137 12.92 -29.38 5.63
C SER A 137 12.12 -30.65 5.89
N ASP A 138 12.15 -31.56 4.91
CA ASP A 138 11.80 -32.96 5.13
C ASP A 138 12.73 -33.51 6.23
N LYS A 139 12.16 -33.66 7.43
CA LYS A 139 12.67 -34.60 8.43
C LYS A 139 11.76 -35.82 8.37
N GLU A 140 12.09 -36.74 7.47
CA GLU A 140 11.54 -38.08 7.50
C GLU A 140 12.37 -38.97 8.44
N ASN A 141 11.64 -39.76 9.21
CA ASN A 141 12.07 -40.66 10.28
C ASN A 141 12.21 -42.08 9.74
#